data_AF-A0A7C0WNN1-F1
#
_entry.id   AF-A0A7C0WNN1-F1
#
_cell.length_a   1.000
_cell.length_b   1.000
_cell.length_c   1.000
_cell.angle_alpha   90.00
_cell.angle_beta   90.00
_cell.angle_gamma   90.00
#
_symmetry.space_group_name_H-M   'P 1'
#
loop_
_entity.id
_entity.type
_entity.pdbx_description
1 polymer ?
#
loop_
_entity_poly.entity_id
_entity_poly.type
_entity_poly.pdbx_seq_one_letter_code
_entity_poly.pdbx_strand_id
1 'polypeptide(L)' 'MRILANRNMKAQLWSFILLAIVLLPIGGCGSKDSGEAGGEKIVFTPDVTTTVKYVIDGDTLVTEDGEHIRFLGIDSPEI' A
#
# COMPACT_ATOMS: atom_id res chain seq x y z
N MET A 1 -31.76 42.68 32.03
CA MET A 1 -30.62 42.23 31.18
C MET A 1 -30.30 40.74 31.36
N ARG A 2 -31.24 39.81 31.10
CA ARG A 2 -31.00 38.35 31.23
C ARG A 2 -31.20 37.56 29.93
N ILE A 3 -31.79 38.18 28.91
CA ILE A 3 -32.17 37.52 27.64
C ILE A 3 -31.00 37.51 26.63
N LEU A 4 -30.06 38.46 26.72
CA LEU A 4 -28.87 38.53 25.84
C LEU A 4 -27.79 37.49 26.18
N ALA A 5 -27.63 37.09 27.45
CA ALA A 5 -26.61 36.13 27.87
C ALA A 5 -26.89 34.70 27.34
N ASN A 6 -28.17 34.32 27.26
CA ASN A 6 -28.59 32.97 26.82
C ASN A 6 -28.40 32.75 25.31
N ARG A 7 -28.52 33.79 24.47
CA ARG A 7 -28.23 33.69 23.03
C ARG A 7 -26.74 33.53 22.77
N ASN A 8 -25.89 34.24 23.52
CA ASN A 8 -24.43 34.17 23.37
C ASN A 8 -23.87 32.83 23.85
N MET A 9 -24.37 32.28 24.98
CA MET A 9 -23.96 30.95 25.46
C MET A 9 -24.37 29.83 24.50
N LYS A 10 -25.57 29.91 23.92
CA LYS A 10 -26.03 28.94 22.89
C LYS A 10 -25.20 29.08 21.62
N ALA A 11 -25.00 30.28 21.09
CA ALA A 11 -24.17 30.49 19.90
C ALA A 11 -22.73 30.02 20.09
N GLN A 12 -22.17 30.24 21.28
CA GLN A 12 -20.83 29.79 21.64
C GLN A 12 -20.76 28.26 21.77
N LEU A 13 -21.78 27.62 22.36
CA LEU A 13 -21.90 26.16 22.40
C LEU A 13 -22.04 25.55 21.00
N TRP A 14 -22.84 26.16 20.13
CA TRP A 14 -23.01 25.75 18.74
C TRP A 14 -21.71 25.94 17.92
N SER A 15 -20.95 26.99 18.19
CA SER A 15 -19.64 27.21 17.59
C SER A 15 -18.64 26.13 18.00
N PHE A 16 -18.62 25.71 19.26
CA PHE A 16 -17.77 24.59 19.72
C PHE A 16 -18.17 23.25 19.10
N ILE A 17 -19.47 22.99 18.92
CA ILE A 17 -19.96 21.77 18.25
C ILE A 17 -19.54 21.74 16.78
N LEU A 18 -19.68 22.86 16.06
CA LEU A 18 -19.25 22.95 14.67
C LEU A 18 -17.73 22.77 14.53
N LEU A 19 -16.95 23.34 15.44
CA LEU A 19 -15.50 23.18 15.45
C LEU A 19 -15.08 21.72 15.71
N ALA A 20 -15.77 21.02 16.63
CA ALA A 20 -15.51 19.61 16.91
C ALA A 20 -15.82 18.71 15.70
N ILE A 21 -16.91 18.98 14.97
CA ILE A 21 -17.27 18.25 13.74
C ILE A 21 -16.20 18.40 12.65
N VAL A 22 -15.64 19.61 12.49
CA VAL A 22 -14.59 19.89 11.50
C VAL A 22 -13.25 19.28 11.89
N LEU A 23 -12.97 19.08 13.18
CA LEU A 23 -11.70 18.51 13.67
C LEU A 23 -11.71 16.97 13.74
N LEU A 24 -12.88 16.32 13.74
CA LEU A 24 -13.02 14.86 13.76
C LEU A 24 -12.39 14.08 12.58
N PRO A 25 -12.34 14.57 11.32
CA PRO A 25 -11.81 13.78 10.21
C PRO A 25 -10.26 13.72 10.14
N ILE A 26 -9.53 14.45 10.98
CA ILE A 26 -8.05 14.51 10.92
C ILE A 26 -7.39 13.24 11.51
N GLY A 27 -8.12 12.47 12.33
CA GLY A 27 -7.61 11.23 12.94
C GLY A 27 -7.72 9.96 12.09
N GLY A 28 -8.18 10.04 10.85
CA GLY A 28 -8.60 8.89 10.03
C GLY A 28 -7.58 8.31 9.06
N CYS A 29 -6.32 8.74 9.07
CA CYS A 29 -5.27 8.18 8.21
C CYS A 29 -4.36 7.24 9.02
N GLY A 30 -4.89 6.08 9.38
CA GLY A 30 -4.08 4.96 9.85
C GLY A 30 -3.97 3.94 8.72
N SER A 31 -2.86 3.95 7.98
CA SER A 31 -2.51 2.85 7.08
C SER A 31 -2.43 1.58 7.91
N LYS A 32 -3.43 0.71 7.76
CA LYS A 32 -3.43 -0.61 8.35
C LYS A 32 -2.54 -1.45 7.44
N ASP A 33 -1.27 -1.59 7.80
CA ASP A 33 -0.37 -2.53 7.13
C ASP A 33 -0.97 -3.93 7.28
N SER A 34 -1.64 -4.36 6.21
CA SER A 34 -2.27 -5.66 6.10
C SER A 34 -1.19 -6.72 5.95
N GLY A 35 -0.84 -7.33 7.08
CA GLY A 35 -0.24 -8.67 7.11
C GLY A 35 1.27 -8.68 7.31
N GLU A 36 1.70 -8.60 8.57
CA GLU A 36 2.96 -9.23 8.98
C GLU A 36 2.60 -10.48 9.79
N ALA A 37 2.30 -11.57 9.06
CA ALA A 37 2.43 -12.90 9.63
C ALA A 37 3.92 -13.09 9.94
N GLY A 38 4.27 -13.34 11.19
CA GLY A 38 5.64 -13.42 11.72
C GLY A 38 6.47 -14.59 11.18
N GLY A 39 6.63 -14.66 9.86
CA GLY A 39 7.69 -15.41 9.20
C GLY A 39 8.93 -14.54 9.09
N GLU A 40 10.10 -15.13 9.27
CA GLU A 40 11.36 -14.51 8.88
C GLU A 40 11.24 -14.04 7.43
N LYS A 41 11.33 -12.73 7.22
CA LYS A 41 11.20 -12.12 5.90
C LYS A 41 12.45 -12.51 5.11
N ILE A 42 12.34 -13.49 4.23
CA ILE A 42 13.41 -13.81 3.29
C ILE A 42 13.57 -12.60 2.37
N VAL A 43 14.57 -11.77 2.66
CA VAL A 43 14.94 -10.63 1.82
C VAL A 43 15.80 -11.18 0.68
N PHE A 44 15.17 -11.43 -0.46
CA PHE A 44 15.88 -11.79 -1.67
C PHE A 44 16.47 -10.51 -2.29
N THR A 45 17.79 -10.41 -2.30
CA THR A 45 18.52 -9.36 -3.02
C THR A 45 19.18 -10.02 -4.22
N PRO A 46 18.75 -9.72 -5.47
CA PRO A 46 19.34 -10.36 -6.64
C PRO A 46 20.78 -9.89 -6.85
N ASP A 47 21.69 -10.83 -7.12
CA ASP A 47 23.07 -10.51 -7.49
C ASP A 47 23.15 -9.86 -8.88
N VAL A 48 22.21 -10.23 -9.77
CA VAL A 48 22.15 -9.77 -11.16
C VAL A 48 20.70 -9.47 -11.53
N THR A 49 20.50 -8.38 -12.25
CA THR A 49 19.20 -8.03 -12.85
C THR A 49 19.37 -7.90 -14.36
N THR A 50 18.42 -8.44 -15.12
CA THR A 50 18.37 -8.33 -16.59
C THR A 50 16.94 -8.09 -17.07
N THR A 51 16.77 -7.75 -18.33
CA THR A 51 15.47 -7.50 -18.97
C THR A 51 15.14 -8.63 -19.92
N VAL A 52 13.92 -9.16 -19.82
CA VAL A 52 13.41 -10.21 -20.70
C VAL A 52 12.99 -9.59 -22.04
N LYS A 53 13.50 -10.15 -23.13
CA LYS A 53 13.12 -9.78 -24.49
C LYS A 53 11.90 -10.58 -24.97
N TYR A 54 11.94 -11.90 -24.80
CA TYR A 54 10.80 -12.79 -25.06
C TYR A 54 10.94 -14.11 -24.28
N VAL A 55 9.82 -14.84 -24.14
CA VAL A 55 9.74 -16.14 -23.47
C VAL A 55 9.61 -17.23 -24.53
N ILE A 56 10.38 -18.32 -24.39
CA ILE A 56 10.34 -19.47 -25.31
C ILE A 56 9.29 -20.47 -24.83
N ASP A 57 9.37 -20.87 -23.56
CA ASP A 57 8.42 -21.76 -22.88
C ASP A 57 8.39 -21.45 -21.37
N GLY A 58 7.61 -22.18 -20.58
CA GLY A 58 7.39 -21.95 -19.15
C GLY A 58 8.65 -21.98 -18.27
N ASP A 59 9.75 -22.61 -18.72
CA ASP A 59 11.01 -22.66 -18.00
C ASP A 59 12.17 -21.91 -18.69
N THR A 60 11.96 -21.34 -19.89
CA THR A 60 13.03 -20.83 -20.73
C THR A 60 12.70 -19.46 -21.33
N LEU A 61 13.61 -18.49 -21.17
CA LEU A 61 13.46 -17.12 -21.68
C LEU A 61 14.73 -16.60 -22.35
N VAL A 62 14.59 -15.52 -23.11
CA VAL A 62 15.70 -14.80 -23.76
C VAL A 62 15.77 -13.37 -23.25
N THR A 63 16.97 -12.91 -22.90
CA THR A 63 17.22 -11.54 -22.42
C THR A 63 17.44 -10.57 -23.58
N GLU A 64 17.42 -9.27 -23.30
CA GLU A 64 17.74 -8.23 -24.30
C GLU A 64 19.16 -8.36 -24.86
N ASP A 65 20.10 -8.87 -24.04
CA ASP A 65 21.48 -9.16 -24.44
C ASP A 65 21.61 -10.42 -25.32
N GLY A 66 20.51 -11.14 -25.52
CA GLY A 66 20.45 -12.37 -26.32
C GLY A 66 20.84 -13.64 -25.56
N GLU A 67 20.99 -13.56 -24.24
CA GLU A 67 21.25 -14.75 -23.41
C GLU A 67 19.99 -15.59 -23.25
N HIS A 68 20.16 -16.91 -23.28
CA HIS A 68 19.08 -17.87 -23.00
C HIS A 68 19.19 -18.33 -21.55
N ILE A 69 18.14 -18.11 -20.76
CA ILE A 69 18.07 -18.50 -19.35
C ILE A 69 17.04 -19.62 -19.20
N ARG A 70 17.45 -20.74 -18.60
CA ARG A 70 16.57 -21.86 -18.21
C ARG A 70 16.48 -21.97 -16.70
N PHE A 71 15.27 -22.10 -16.18
CA PHE A 71 15.03 -22.19 -14.74
C PHE A 71 15.40 -23.56 -14.20
N LEU A 72 16.24 -23.58 -13.16
CA LEU A 72 16.69 -24.82 -12.54
C LEU A 72 15.61 -25.40 -11.63
N GLY A 73 15.35 -26.70 -11.79
CA GLY A 73 14.35 -27.41 -10.98
C GLY A 73 12.89 -27.13 -11.35
N ILE A 74 12.67 -26.43 -12.47
CA ILE A 74 11.36 -26.25 -13.08
C ILE A 74 11.36 -27.05 -14.39
N ASP A 75 10.33 -27.84 -14.59
CA ASP A 75 10.09 -28.60 -15.82
C ASP A 75 8.72 -28.21 -16.35
N SER A 76 8.67 -27.44 -17.45
CA SER A 76 7.42 -26.96 -18.02
C SER A 76 6.80 -28.00 -18.96
N PRO A 77 5.46 -28.12 -19.02
CA PRO A 77 4.82 -28.97 -20.00
C PRO A 77 5.12 -28.51 -21.44
N GLU A 78 5.61 -29.42 -22.28
CA GLU A 78 5.84 -29.18 -23.70
C GLU A 78 4.67 -29.73 -24.56
N ILE A 79 4.39 -29.12 -25.71
CA ILE A 79 3.34 -29.54 -26.68
C ILE A 79 3.94 -30.42 -27.78
#